data_AF-A0AAE5TYG9-F1
#
_entry.id   AF-A0AAE5TYG9-F1
#
_cell.length_a   1.000
_cell.length_b   1.000
_cell.length_c   1.000
_cell.angle_alpha   90.00
_cell.angle_beta   90.00
_cell.angle_gamma   90.00
#
_symmetry.space_group_name_H-M   'P 1'
#
loop_
_entity.id
_entity.type
_entity.pdbx_description
1 polymer ?
#
loop_
_entity_poly.entity_id
_entity_poly.type
_entity_poly.pdbx_seq_one_letter_code
_entity_poly.pdbx_strand_id
1 'polypeptide(L)'
;MKTINREQKMQEARDEVLAELPQICRDMLKLVRDPKMPPTSRVQLVGHLFRVGGLYETDEKDREKEPYEMTAKELAAALAAARANAEALEQGAFDENLETDDDSDILA
;
A
#
# COMPACT_ATOMS: atom_id res chain seq x y z
N MET A 1 -40.16 -6.13 5.03
CA MET A 1 -39.10 -7.14 4.89
C MET A 1 -37.82 -6.39 4.57
N LYS A 2 -36.93 -6.16 5.56
CA LYS A 2 -35.70 -5.37 5.35
C LYS A 2 -34.74 -6.23 4.53
N THR A 3 -34.45 -5.82 3.30
CA THR A 3 -33.34 -6.35 2.50
C THR A 3 -32.05 -6.00 3.23
N ILE A 4 -31.55 -6.95 4.00
CA ILE A 4 -30.26 -6.80 4.66
C ILE A 4 -29.21 -6.67 3.56
N ASN A 5 -28.49 -5.55 3.55
CA ASN A 5 -27.43 -5.29 2.60
C ASN A 5 -26.29 -6.28 2.85
N ARG A 6 -26.02 -7.15 1.87
CA ARG A 6 -24.98 -8.18 1.91
C ARG A 6 -23.60 -7.59 2.23
N GLU A 7 -23.32 -6.40 1.69
CA GLU A 7 -22.05 -5.70 1.89
C GLU A 7 -21.87 -5.31 3.36
N GLN A 8 -22.94 -4.81 4.00
CA GLN A 8 -22.92 -4.43 5.41
C GLN A 8 -22.63 -5.65 6.30
N LYS A 9 -23.27 -6.80 6.04
CA LYS A 9 -23.01 -8.03 6.79
C LYS A 9 -21.58 -8.56 6.61
N MET A 10 -21.02 -8.42 5.41
CA MET A 10 -19.64 -8.83 5.17
C MET A 10 -18.65 -7.91 5.90
N GLN A 11 -18.95 -6.61 5.99
CA GLN A 11 -18.15 -5.67 6.74
C GLN A 11 -18.24 -5.95 8.26
N GLU A 12 -19.44 -6.17 8.80
CA GLU A 12 -19.64 -6.55 10.21
C GLU A 12 -18.85 -7.82 10.57
N ALA A 13 -18.96 -8.88 9.74
CA ALA A 13 -18.21 -10.11 9.95
C ALA A 13 -16.68 -9.92 9.85
N ARG A 14 -16.22 -9.02 8.97
CA ARG A 14 -14.80 -8.69 8.86
C ARG A 14 -14.31 -7.99 10.12
N ASP A 15 -15.07 -7.03 10.64
CA ASP A 15 -14.70 -6.26 11.83
C ASP A 15 -14.65 -7.16 13.06
N GLU A 16 -15.57 -8.11 13.20
CA GLU A 16 -15.53 -9.15 14.23
C GLU A 16 -14.26 -10.01 14.15
N VAL A 17 -13.90 -10.47 12.93
CA VAL A 17 -12.68 -11.25 12.73
C VAL A 17 -11.43 -10.45 13.05
N LEU A 18 -11.39 -9.15 12.69
CA LEU A 18 -10.26 -8.26 12.98
C LEU A 18 -10.12 -8.00 14.48
N ALA A 19 -11.22 -7.89 15.22
CA ALA A 19 -11.19 -7.72 16.67
C ALA A 19 -10.58 -8.94 17.38
N GLU A 20 -10.87 -10.15 16.90
CA GLU A 20 -10.37 -11.41 17.48
C GLU A 20 -8.99 -11.82 16.95
N LEU A 21 -8.52 -11.21 15.86
CA LEU A 21 -7.26 -11.55 15.19
C LEU A 21 -6.06 -11.66 16.15
N PRO A 22 -5.83 -10.73 17.10
CA PRO A 22 -4.70 -10.84 18.02
C PRO A 22 -4.74 -12.12 18.88
N GLN A 23 -5.93 -12.54 19.29
CA GLN A 23 -6.12 -13.74 20.10
C GLN A 23 -5.91 -15.01 19.26
N ILE A 24 -6.46 -15.03 18.05
CA ILE A 24 -6.26 -16.11 17.07
C ILE A 24 -4.76 -16.31 16.81
N CYS A 25 -4.00 -15.24 16.56
CA CYS A 25 -2.55 -15.33 16.35
C CYS A 25 -1.80 -15.90 17.57
N ARG A 26 -2.20 -15.53 18.80
CA ARG A 26 -1.62 -16.09 20.03
C ARG A 26 -1.86 -17.59 20.14
N ASP A 27 -3.06 -18.05 19.82
CA ASP A 27 -3.40 -19.47 19.91
C ASP A 27 -2.73 -20.29 18.80
N MET A 28 -2.60 -19.73 17.59
CA MET A 28 -1.79 -20.31 16.53
C MET A 28 -0.32 -20.48 16.96
N LEU A 29 0.27 -19.48 17.62
CA LEU A 29 1.66 -19.57 18.12
C LEU A 29 1.83 -20.68 19.18
N LYS A 30 0.85 -20.87 20.07
CA LYS A 30 0.87 -21.99 21.03
C LYS A 30 0.83 -23.33 20.29
N LEU A 31 -0.01 -23.42 19.26
CA LEU A 31 -0.20 -24.64 18.49
C LEU A 31 1.03 -25.01 17.65
N VAL A 32 1.73 -24.03 17.05
CA VAL A 32 3.02 -24.26 16.35
C VAL A 32 4.07 -24.85 17.29
N ARG A 33 4.04 -24.47 18.58
CA ARG A 33 4.97 -24.96 19.61
C ARG A 33 4.61 -26.35 20.14
N ASP A 34 3.44 -26.90 19.80
CA ASP A 34 3.03 -28.23 20.25
C ASP A 34 3.89 -29.31 19.57
N PRO A 35 4.65 -30.12 20.33
CA PRO A 35 5.45 -31.21 19.78
C PRO A 35 4.62 -32.31 19.09
N LYS A 36 3.31 -32.42 19.39
CA LYS A 36 2.41 -33.42 18.79
C LYS A 36 1.86 -32.99 17.43
N MET A 37 2.04 -31.73 17.04
CA MET A 37 1.56 -31.22 15.76
C MET A 37 2.29 -31.90 14.59
N PRO A 38 1.56 -32.39 13.56
CA PRO A 38 2.17 -32.91 12.34
C PRO A 38 3.07 -31.86 11.66
N PRO A 39 4.25 -32.27 11.13
CA PRO A 39 5.19 -31.33 10.50
C PRO A 39 4.56 -30.48 9.39
N THR A 40 3.77 -31.09 8.50
CA THR A 40 3.10 -30.38 7.40
C THR A 40 2.14 -29.30 7.90
N SER A 41 1.35 -29.61 8.94
CA SER A 41 0.43 -28.64 9.55
C SER A 41 1.19 -27.49 10.21
N ARG A 42 2.35 -27.78 10.82
CA ARG A 42 3.21 -26.75 11.41
C ARG A 42 3.71 -25.76 10.36
N VAL A 43 4.21 -26.27 9.23
CA VAL A 43 4.69 -25.42 8.12
C VAL A 43 3.57 -24.53 7.58
N GLN A 44 2.37 -25.09 7.38
CA GLN A 44 1.21 -24.32 6.91
C GLN A 44 0.85 -23.20 7.89
N LEU A 45 0.77 -23.51 9.18
CA LEU A 45 0.39 -22.56 10.23
C LEU A 45 1.41 -21.42 10.36
N VAL A 46 2.70 -21.75 10.30
CA VAL A 46 3.78 -20.76 10.24
C VAL A 46 3.65 -19.87 9.00
N GLY A 47 3.36 -20.44 7.82
CA GLY A 47 3.12 -19.67 6.61
C GLY A 47 1.91 -18.73 6.72
N HIS A 48 0.83 -19.14 7.39
CA HIS A 48 -0.32 -18.26 7.65
C HIS A 48 0.03 -17.11 8.60
N LEU A 49 0.80 -17.37 9.66
CA LEU A 49 1.28 -16.33 10.58
C LEU A 49 2.13 -15.28 9.86
N PHE A 50 3.03 -15.70 8.97
CA PHE A 50 3.81 -14.75 8.15
C PHE A 50 2.94 -13.89 7.24
N ARG A 51 1.92 -14.46 6.60
CA ARG A 51 0.98 -13.70 5.76
C ARG A 51 0.15 -12.69 6.56
N VAL A 52 -0.36 -13.09 7.73
CA VAL A 52 -1.11 -12.18 8.62
C VAL A 52 -0.22 -11.05 9.14
N GLY A 53 1.05 -11.34 9.41
CA GLY A 53 2.04 -10.34 9.82
C GLY A 53 2.54 -9.42 8.70
N GLY A 54 2.07 -9.58 7.46
CA GLY A 54 2.58 -8.82 6.32
C GLY A 54 4.04 -9.12 5.98
N LEU A 55 4.58 -10.25 6.44
CA LEU A 55 5.97 -10.67 6.24
C LEU A 55 6.16 -11.47 4.94
N TYR A 56 5.08 -11.72 4.21
CA TYR A 56 5.12 -12.09 2.81
C TYR A 56 4.85 -10.81 2.00
N GLU A 57 5.90 -10.21 1.45
CA GLU A 57 5.76 -9.12 0.50
C GLU A 57 4.97 -9.60 -0.73
N THR A 58 3.91 -8.88 -1.05
CA THR A 58 3.20 -8.91 -2.34
C THR A 58 4.01 -8.16 -3.39
N ASP A 59 5.24 -8.60 -3.67
CA ASP A 59 6.13 -7.91 -4.63
C ASP A 59 5.67 -7.99 -6.09
N GLU A 60 4.68 -8.83 -6.41
CA GLU A 60 4.28 -9.01 -7.82
C GLU A 60 3.11 -8.15 -8.27
N LYS A 61 2.32 -7.55 -7.36
CA LYS A 61 1.07 -6.87 -7.76
C LYS A 61 1.13 -5.35 -7.83
N ASP A 62 2.01 -4.73 -7.04
CA ASP A 62 2.12 -3.27 -6.97
C ASP A 62 3.43 -2.72 -7.55
N ARG A 63 4.28 -3.57 -8.16
CA ARG A 63 5.42 -3.05 -8.90
C ARG A 63 4.95 -2.45 -10.22
N GLU A 64 5.36 -1.21 -10.48
CA GLU A 64 5.24 -0.64 -11.82
C GLU A 64 6.00 -1.54 -12.81
N LYS A 65 5.35 -1.91 -13.92
CA LYS A 65 5.99 -2.72 -14.96
C LYS A 65 7.25 -2.00 -15.45
N GLU A 66 8.36 -2.71 -15.55
CA GLU A 66 9.56 -2.10 -16.13
C GLU A 66 9.36 -1.89 -17.65
N PRO A 67 10.09 -0.95 -18.30
CA PRO A 67 9.85 -0.61 -19.71
C PRO A 67 9.92 -1.79 -20.69
N TYR A 68 10.71 -2.82 -20.38
CA TYR A 68 10.84 -4.02 -21.20
C TYR A 68 9.67 -5.01 -21.02
N GLU A 69 8.82 -4.79 -20.01
CA GLU A 69 7.61 -5.55 -19.71
C GLU A 69 6.33 -4.88 -20.23
N MET A 70 6.45 -3.63 -20.72
CA MET A 70 5.35 -2.86 -21.28
C MET A 70 5.13 -3.20 -22.76
N THR A 71 3.87 -3.27 -23.16
CA THR A 71 3.50 -3.23 -24.58
C THR A 71 3.81 -1.86 -25.16
N ALA A 72 3.96 -1.76 -26.50
CA ALA A 72 4.20 -0.47 -27.17
C ALA A 72 3.14 0.60 -26.84
N LYS A 73 1.88 0.18 -26.61
CA LYS A 73 0.78 1.07 -26.22
C LYS A 73 0.94 1.57 -24.78
N GLU A 74 1.31 0.69 -23.85
CA GLU A 74 1.55 1.06 -22.44
C GLU A 74 2.77 1.98 -22.33
N LEU A 75 3.83 1.71 -23.08
CA LEU A 75 5.03 2.55 -23.12
C LEU A 75 4.72 3.96 -23.65
N ALA A 76 3.89 4.08 -24.70
CA ALA A 76 3.45 5.37 -25.22
C ALA A 76 2.63 6.17 -24.19
N ALA A 77 1.76 5.50 -23.43
CA ALA A 77 0.98 6.12 -22.37
C ALA A 77 1.87 6.58 -21.19
N ALA A 78 2.82 5.75 -20.76
CA ALA A 78 3.80 6.10 -19.72
C ALA A 78 4.65 7.30 -20.14
N LEU A 79 5.08 7.36 -21.41
CA LEU A 79 5.88 8.45 -21.94
C LEU A 79 5.08 9.76 -22.05
N ALA A 80 3.80 9.69 -22.40
CA ALA A 80 2.91 10.85 -22.39
C ALA A 80 2.69 11.39 -20.96
N ALA A 81 2.50 10.50 -19.98
CA ALA A 81 2.36 10.87 -18.57
C ALA A 81 3.65 11.52 -18.03
N ALA A 82 4.82 10.95 -18.36
CA ALA A 82 6.11 11.51 -17.96
C ALA A 82 6.35 12.91 -18.54
N ARG A 83 5.94 13.17 -19.80
CA ARG A 83 6.02 14.50 -20.42
C ARG A 83 5.14 15.51 -19.70
N ALA A 84 3.89 15.17 -19.41
CA ALA A 84 2.98 16.05 -18.68
C ALA A 84 3.51 16.40 -17.28
N ASN A 85 4.13 15.44 -16.59
CA ASN A 85 4.78 15.69 -15.29
C ASN A 85 5.99 16.62 -15.41
N ALA A 86 6.84 16.43 -16.43
CA ALA A 86 7.98 17.29 -16.68
C ALA A 86 7.56 18.74 -16.98
N GLU A 87 6.53 18.93 -17.80
CA GLU A 87 5.96 20.26 -18.09
C GLU A 87 5.38 20.92 -16.84
N ALA A 88 4.70 20.16 -15.97
CA ALA A 88 4.18 20.67 -14.71
C ALA A 88 5.30 21.09 -13.73
N LEU A 89 6.41 20.35 -13.70
CA LEU A 89 7.61 20.70 -12.93
C LEU A 89 8.28 21.97 -13.46
N GLU A 90 8.37 22.14 -14.78
CA GLU A 90 8.90 23.36 -15.39
C GLU A 90 8.01 24.58 -15.08
N GLN A 91 6.69 24.43 -15.09
CA GLN A 91 5.75 25.52 -14.78
C GLN A 91 5.74 25.89 -13.29
N GLY A 92 5.96 24.92 -12.39
CA GLY A 92 6.06 25.16 -10.96
C GLY A 92 7.35 25.85 -10.51
N ALA A 93 8.39 25.86 -11.34
CA ALA A 93 9.68 26.49 -11.03
C ALA A 93 9.73 28.00 -11.35
N PHE A 94 8.67 28.59 -11.92
CA PHE A 94 8.62 30.01 -12.30
C PHE A 94 7.90 30.93 -11.28
N ASP A 95 7.45 30.40 -10.14
CA ASP A 95 6.67 31.16 -9.13
C ASP A 95 7.46 31.48 -7.84
N GLU A 96 8.79 31.56 -7.92
CA GLU A 96 9.67 31.92 -6.79
C GLU A 96 10.63 33.09 -7.11
N ASN A 97 10.16 34.16 -7.76
CA ASN A 97 10.90 35.45 -7.76
C ASN A 97 10.02 36.63 -8.17
N LEU A 98 9.29 37.24 -7.22
CA LEU A 98 8.90 38.65 -7.31
C LEU A 98 8.49 39.25 -5.95
N GLU A 99 9.44 39.30 -5.02
CA GLU A 99 9.48 40.35 -3.98
C GLU A 99 10.92 40.87 -3.88
N THR A 100 11.31 41.76 -4.79
CA THR A 100 12.32 42.77 -4.49
C THR A 100 11.60 43.96 -3.88
N ASP A 101 11.42 43.94 -2.56
CA ASP A 101 11.10 45.16 -1.82
C ASP A 101 12.39 45.99 -1.68
N ASP A 102 12.46 46.95 -2.59
CA ASP A 102 13.21 48.19 -2.50
C ASP A 102 12.72 48.98 -1.29
N ASP A 103 13.49 49.01 -0.21
CA ASP A 103 13.39 50.06 0.81
C ASP A 103 14.79 50.66 1.03
N SER A 104 15.11 51.53 0.09
CA SER A 104 16.09 52.59 0.22
C SER A 104 15.57 53.65 1.20
N ASP A 105 15.97 53.61 2.47
CA ASP A 105 16.18 54.80 3.32
C ASP A 105 16.64 54.45 4.74
N ILE A 106 17.96 54.47 4.98
CA ILE A 106 18.52 54.76 6.32
C ILE A 106 19.64 55.79 6.14
N LEU A 107 19.26 57.06 6.00
CA LEU A 107 20.11 58.21 6.32
C LEU A 107 19.25 59.34 6.92
N ALA A 108 19.29 59.46 8.25
CA ALA A 108 19.23 60.73 9.00
C ALA A 108 19.59 60.49 10.48
#